data_AF-A0A3D5H6H2-F1
#
_entry.id   AF-A0A3D5H6H2-F1
#
_cell.length_a   1.000
_cell.length_b   1.000
_cell.length_c   1.000
_cell.angle_alpha   90.00
_cell.angle_beta   90.00
_cell.angle_gamma   90.00
#
_symmetry.space_group_name_H-M   'P 1'
#
loop_
_entity.id
_entity.type
_entity.pdbx_description
1 polymer ?
#
loop_
_entity_poly.entity_id
_entity_poly.type
_entity_poly.pdbx_seq_one_letter_code
_entity_poly.pdbx_strand_id
1 'polypeptide(L)'
;LNKSTPIADHVFVDFELRGCPISKHQLVEVLSAYLNGRKPNVPPYSVCMECKRRGTPCVMVAGGTPCLGPVTQAGCNALCPSYKRGCFGCFGPKEMPNTSSVSCLWTMLGVDNV
;
A
#
# COMPACT_ATOMS: atom_id res chain seq x y z
N LEU A 1 -2.07 -22.14 -17.65
CA LEU A 1 -3.03 -21.23 -16.99
C LEU A 1 -2.90 -19.87 -17.69
N ASN A 2 -3.95 -19.38 -18.37
CA ASN A 2 -3.86 -18.18 -19.22
C ASN A 2 -4.42 -16.90 -18.56
N LYS A 3 -5.05 -17.02 -17.38
CA LYS A 3 -5.63 -15.90 -16.63
C LYS A 3 -5.49 -16.13 -15.13
N SER A 4 -5.16 -15.06 -14.42
CA SER A 4 -5.20 -14.95 -12.96
C SER A 4 -6.11 -13.78 -12.61
N THR A 5 -7.28 -14.06 -12.05
CA THR A 5 -8.26 -13.05 -11.62
C THR A 5 -8.46 -13.11 -10.11
N PRO A 6 -8.83 -12.00 -9.45
CA PRO A 6 -9.06 -11.98 -8.01
C PRO A 6 -10.26 -12.85 -7.60
N ILE A 7 -10.34 -13.24 -6.33
CA ILE A 7 -11.43 -14.07 -5.78
C ILE A 7 -12.80 -13.39 -5.98
N ALA A 8 -12.86 -12.06 -5.86
CA ALA A 8 -14.08 -11.27 -6.02
C ALA A 8 -14.71 -11.38 -7.42
N ASP A 9 -13.94 -11.79 -8.45
CA ASP A 9 -14.48 -12.04 -9.80
C ASP A 9 -15.28 -13.35 -9.87
N HIS A 10 -15.14 -14.24 -8.88
CA HIS A 10 -15.72 -15.59 -8.90
C HIS A 10 -16.79 -15.81 -7.83
N VAL A 11 -16.69 -15.10 -6.70
CA VAL A 11 -17.62 -15.21 -5.59
C VAL A 11 -17.84 -13.85 -4.94
N PHE A 12 -18.98 -13.69 -4.26
CA PHE A 12 -19.21 -12.52 -3.42
C PHE A 12 -18.21 -12.51 -2.26
N VAL A 13 -17.51 -11.39 -2.08
CA VAL A 13 -16.52 -11.18 -1.03
C VAL A 13 -16.94 -9.99 -0.19
N ASP A 14 -17.23 -10.22 1.10
CA ASP A 14 -17.64 -9.15 2.03
C ASP A 14 -16.52 -8.15 2.33
N PHE A 15 -15.28 -8.64 2.37
CA PHE A 15 -14.12 -7.84 2.74
C PHE A 15 -12.80 -8.43 2.23
N GLU A 16 -11.98 -7.60 1.60
CA GLU A 16 -10.63 -7.95 1.17
C GLU A 16 -9.57 -7.32 2.07
N LEU A 17 -8.85 -8.15 2.82
CA LEU A 17 -7.68 -7.71 3.57
C LEU A 17 -6.42 -7.75 2.69
N ARG A 18 -5.96 -6.57 2.26
CA ARG A 18 -4.84 -6.44 1.31
C ARG A 18 -3.47 -6.54 1.98
N GLY A 19 -2.55 -7.21 1.30
CA GLY A 19 -1.14 -7.30 1.65
C GLY A 19 -0.49 -8.58 1.09
N CYS A 20 0.81 -8.51 0.77
CA CYS A 20 1.59 -9.66 0.31
C CYS A 20 2.86 -9.83 1.17
N PRO A 21 2.76 -10.44 2.36
CA PRO A 21 1.53 -10.83 3.05
C PRO A 21 0.85 -9.64 3.76
N ILE A 22 -0.37 -9.86 4.26
CA ILE A 22 -1.05 -8.96 5.19
C ILE A 22 -0.22 -8.76 6.47
N SER A 23 -0.44 -7.65 7.18
CA SER A 23 0.22 -7.46 8.49
C SER A 23 -0.54 -8.14 9.62
N LYS A 24 0.19 -8.59 10.65
CA LYS A 24 -0.39 -9.16 11.87
C LYS A 24 -1.40 -8.22 12.53
N HIS A 25 -1.09 -6.92 12.57
CA HIS A 25 -1.96 -5.92 13.19
C HIS A 25 -3.28 -5.76 12.45
N GLN A 26 -3.25 -5.74 11.10
CA GLN A 26 -4.45 -5.72 10.28
C GLN A 26 -5.31 -6.97 10.50
N LEU A 27 -4.69 -8.16 10.56
CA LEU A 27 -5.43 -9.39 10.78
C LEU A 27 -6.16 -9.39 12.13
N VAL A 28 -5.46 -9.02 13.21
CA VAL A 28 -6.05 -8.93 14.56
C VAL A 28 -7.18 -7.91 14.58
N GLU A 29 -6.98 -6.73 13.98
CA GLU A 29 -7.99 -5.68 13.89
C GLU A 29 -9.27 -6.16 13.19
N VAL A 30 -9.13 -6.82 12.02
CA VAL A 30 -10.26 -7.33 11.24
C VAL A 30 -11.01 -8.42 11.98
N LEU A 31 -10.30 -9.40 12.56
CA LEU A 31 -10.93 -10.48 13.32
C LEU A 31 -11.67 -9.95 14.55
N SER A 32 -11.01 -9.09 15.34
CA SER A 32 -11.64 -8.47 16.50
C SER A 32 -12.84 -7.60 16.10
N ALA A 33 -12.80 -6.93 14.95
CA ALA A 33 -13.92 -6.15 14.46
C ALA A 33 -15.16 -7.00 14.20
N TYR A 34 -15.01 -8.05 13.41
CA TYR A 34 -16.14 -8.91 13.07
C TYR A 34 -16.69 -9.68 14.26
N LEU A 35 -15.84 -10.18 15.16
CA LEU A 35 -16.27 -10.85 16.39
C LEU A 35 -17.12 -9.94 17.30
N ASN A 36 -16.93 -8.61 17.22
CA ASN A 36 -17.69 -7.63 17.99
C ASN A 36 -18.78 -6.92 17.17
N GLY A 37 -19.09 -7.39 15.96
CA GLY A 37 -20.14 -6.80 15.12
C GLY A 37 -19.86 -5.36 14.66
N ARG A 38 -18.59 -4.94 14.59
CA ARG A 38 -18.19 -3.61 14.13
C ARG A 38 -17.48 -3.67 12.77
N LYS A 39 -17.46 -2.53 12.07
CA LYS A 39 -16.67 -2.37 10.84
C LYS A 39 -15.16 -2.43 11.17
N PRO A 40 -14.33 -3.18 10.40
CA PRO A 40 -12.89 -3.14 10.54
C PRO A 40 -12.30 -1.76 10.25
N ASN A 41 -11.31 -1.34 11.04
CA ASN A 41 -10.60 -0.08 10.87
C ASN A 41 -9.23 -0.33 10.23
N VAL A 42 -9.24 -0.58 8.92
CA VAL A 42 -8.01 -0.66 8.11
C VAL A 42 -7.71 0.73 7.53
N PRO A 43 -6.46 1.22 7.60
CA PRO A 43 -6.15 2.59 7.22
C PRO A 43 -6.39 2.84 5.71
N PRO A 44 -7.22 3.81 5.33
CA PRO A 44 -7.50 4.12 3.92
C PRO A 44 -6.42 5.01 3.27
N TYR A 45 -5.54 5.60 4.10
CA TYR A 45 -4.53 6.57 3.69
C TYR A 45 -3.25 5.89 3.14
N SER A 46 -2.34 6.71 2.61
CA SER A 46 -1.11 6.21 1.97
C SER A 46 -0.04 5.77 2.96
N VAL A 47 0.84 4.87 2.52
CA VAL A 47 2.06 4.49 3.28
C VAL A 47 2.92 5.71 3.65
N CYS A 48 2.83 6.81 2.89
CA CYS A 48 3.55 8.05 3.24
C CYS A 48 3.23 8.57 4.64
N MET A 49 1.99 8.43 5.11
CA MET A 49 1.62 8.85 6.47
C MET A 49 2.37 8.04 7.53
N GLU A 50 2.52 6.74 7.32
CA GLU A 50 3.33 5.87 8.20
C GLU A 50 4.82 6.20 8.11
N CYS A 51 5.35 6.46 6.90
CA CYS A 51 6.74 6.90 6.71
C CYS A 51 7.04 8.15 7.54
N LYS A 52 6.15 9.15 7.47
CA LYS A 52 6.32 10.41 8.20
C LYS A 52 6.16 10.24 9.70
N ARG A 53 5.17 9.47 10.16
CA ARG A 53 5.01 9.11 11.58
C ARG A 53 6.23 8.38 12.16
N ARG A 54 6.90 7.57 11.34
CA ARG A 54 8.12 6.85 11.71
C ARG A 54 9.40 7.71 11.62
N GLY A 55 9.32 8.93 11.11
CA GLY A 55 10.50 9.78 10.89
C GLY A 55 11.41 9.30 9.75
N THR A 56 10.91 8.45 8.86
CA THR A 56 11.68 7.92 7.73
C THR A 56 11.92 9.02 6.68
N PRO A 57 13.18 9.36 6.35
CA PRO A 57 13.48 10.26 5.24
C PRO A 57 12.86 9.76 3.94
N CYS A 58 12.30 10.67 3.14
CA CYS A 58 11.62 10.28 1.90
C CYS A 58 12.65 9.79 0.88
N VAL A 59 12.68 8.48 0.60
CA VAL A 59 13.63 7.86 -0.35
C VAL A 59 13.49 8.42 -1.77
N MET A 60 12.28 8.85 -2.15
CA MET A 60 12.01 9.40 -3.47
C MET A 60 12.53 10.82 -3.63
N VAL A 61 12.36 11.67 -2.60
CA VAL A 61 12.80 13.07 -2.63
C VAL A 61 14.28 13.20 -2.28
N ALA A 62 14.74 12.51 -1.24
CA ALA A 62 16.12 12.65 -0.74
C ALA A 62 17.12 11.75 -1.47
N GLY A 63 16.66 10.62 -2.04
CA GLY A 63 17.52 9.60 -2.64
C GLY A 63 17.19 9.28 -4.10
N GLY A 64 16.28 10.03 -4.73
CA GLY A 64 15.87 9.82 -6.12
C GLY A 64 15.31 8.42 -6.42
N THR A 65 14.90 7.66 -5.39
CA THR A 65 14.48 6.27 -5.55
C THR A 65 12.97 6.18 -5.86
N PRO A 66 12.54 5.62 -7.01
CA PRO A 66 11.13 5.42 -7.32
C PRO A 66 10.41 4.65 -6.22
N CYS A 67 9.21 5.08 -5.87
CA CYS A 67 8.47 4.57 -4.72
C CYS A 67 6.96 4.62 -4.96
N LEU A 68 6.26 3.49 -4.79
CA LEU A 68 4.79 3.40 -4.90
C LEU A 68 4.05 3.86 -3.63
N GLY A 69 4.79 4.25 -2.58
CA GLY A 69 4.22 4.64 -1.29
C GLY A 69 3.10 5.70 -1.38
N PRO A 70 3.17 6.71 -2.26
CA PRO A 70 2.11 7.71 -2.40
C PRO A 70 0.76 7.17 -2.87
N VAL A 71 0.74 6.06 -3.61
CA VAL A 71 -0.48 5.44 -4.16
C VAL A 71 -0.86 4.14 -3.47
N THR A 72 -0.05 3.66 -2.52
CA THR A 72 -0.26 2.39 -1.82
C THR A 72 -0.95 2.61 -0.48
N GLN A 73 -1.92 1.76 -0.14
CA GLN A 73 -2.59 1.75 1.16
C GLN A 73 -1.59 1.45 2.31
N ALA A 74 -1.77 2.15 3.43
CA ALA A 74 -1.03 1.90 4.67
C ALA A 74 -1.38 0.55 5.33
N GLY A 75 -0.64 0.18 6.37
CA GLY A 75 -0.84 -1.05 7.16
C GLY A 75 0.41 -1.90 7.33
N CYS A 76 1.50 -1.58 6.62
CA CYS A 76 2.78 -2.29 6.68
C CYS A 76 3.84 -1.59 7.55
N ASN A 77 3.47 -0.48 8.20
CA ASN A 77 4.33 0.36 9.03
C ASN A 77 5.58 0.88 8.30
N ALA A 78 5.39 1.28 7.03
CA ALA A 78 6.44 1.81 6.17
C ALA A 78 7.72 0.94 6.13
N LEU A 79 7.55 -0.39 6.04
CA LEU A 79 8.66 -1.35 6.13
C LEU A 79 9.77 -1.05 5.10
N CYS A 80 9.47 -1.08 3.80
CA CYS A 80 10.51 -0.93 2.77
C CYS A 80 11.25 0.41 2.85
N PRO A 81 10.55 1.57 2.98
CA PRO A 81 11.23 2.86 3.12
C PRO A 81 12.13 2.97 4.35
N SER A 82 11.77 2.30 5.46
CA SER A 82 12.62 2.28 6.66
C SER A 82 13.97 1.59 6.45
N TYR A 83 14.06 0.75 5.42
CA TYR A 83 15.30 0.12 4.96
C TYR A 83 15.86 0.76 3.68
N LYS A 84 15.56 2.05 3.44
CA LYS A 84 16.05 2.83 2.29
C LYS A 84 15.67 2.25 0.93
N ARG A 85 14.52 1.58 0.82
CA ARG A 85 13.97 1.06 -0.45
C ARG A 85 12.67 1.75 -0.80
N GLY A 86 12.38 1.85 -2.11
CA GLY A 86 11.05 2.21 -2.58
C GLY A 86 9.98 1.25 -2.06
N CYS A 87 8.78 1.75 -1.77
CA CYS A 87 7.64 0.88 -1.50
C CYS A 87 7.23 0.17 -2.80
N PHE A 88 6.94 -1.13 -2.70
CA PHE A 88 6.58 -1.98 -3.84
C PHE A 88 5.07 -2.05 -4.14
N GLY A 89 4.22 -1.44 -3.30
CA GLY A 89 2.78 -1.46 -3.56
C GLY A 89 2.03 -2.74 -3.16
N CYS A 90 2.63 -3.62 -2.36
CA CYS A 90 2.05 -4.92 -2.02
C CYS A 90 0.72 -4.88 -1.25
N PHE A 91 0.33 -3.72 -0.70
CA PHE A 91 -0.94 -3.54 0.03
C PHE A 91 -2.04 -2.98 -0.89
N GLY A 92 -1.76 -2.85 -2.18
CA GLY A 92 -2.71 -2.35 -3.17
C GLY A 92 -2.95 -0.84 -3.07
N PRO A 93 -3.81 -0.31 -3.95
CA PRO A 93 -4.06 1.13 -4.02
C PRO A 93 -4.75 1.65 -2.75
N LYS A 94 -4.37 2.86 -2.32
CA LYS A 94 -5.12 3.65 -1.33
C LYS A 94 -6.47 4.10 -1.93
N GLU A 95 -7.35 4.67 -1.10
CA GLU A 95 -8.72 5.08 -1.49
C GLU A 95 -8.78 5.92 -2.79
N MET A 96 -8.00 7.02 -2.85
CA MET A 96 -7.90 7.88 -4.03
C MET A 96 -6.45 7.93 -4.52
N PRO A 97 -5.99 6.95 -5.31
CA PRO A 97 -4.62 6.90 -5.81
C PRO A 97 -4.47 7.81 -7.04
N ASN A 98 -3.43 8.66 -7.04
CA ASN A 98 -3.08 9.48 -8.19
C ASN A 98 -1.82 8.91 -8.87
N THR A 99 -2.02 7.86 -9.67
CA THR A 99 -0.94 7.14 -10.35
C THR A 99 -0.30 7.94 -11.48
N SER A 100 -1.05 8.83 -12.14
CA SER A 100 -0.53 9.67 -13.22
C SER A 100 0.52 10.66 -12.70
N SER A 101 0.26 11.33 -11.57
CA SER A 101 1.25 12.24 -10.96
C SER A 101 2.48 11.49 -10.44
N VAL A 102 2.31 10.28 -9.88
CA VAL A 102 3.46 9.45 -9.45
C VAL A 102 4.30 9.01 -10.64
N SER A 103 3.65 8.57 -11.73
CA SER A 103 4.34 8.18 -12.96
C SER A 103 5.14 9.35 -13.55
N CYS A 104 4.52 10.53 -13.67
CA CYS A 104 5.20 11.74 -14.14
C CYS A 104 6.45 12.06 -13.30
N LEU A 105 6.36 11.95 -11.97
CA LEU A 105 7.50 12.15 -11.09
C LEU A 105 8.58 11.08 -11.30
N TRP A 106 8.22 9.82 -11.53
CA TRP A 106 9.19 8.77 -11.83
C TRP A 106 9.94 9.03 -13.13
N THR A 107 9.27 9.54 -14.17
CA THR A 107 9.93 9.99 -15.41
C THR A 107 10.95 11.09 -15.11
N MET A 108 10.61 12.07 -14.25
CA MET A 108 11.56 13.11 -13.82
C MET A 108 12.75 12.55 -13.03
N LEU A 109 12.59 11.39 -12.38
CA LEU A 109 13.67 10.65 -11.69
C LEU A 109 14.49 9.76 -12.64
N GLY A 110 14.19 9.75 -13.94
CA GLY A 110 14.90 8.96 -14.94
C GLY A 110 14.42 7.51 -15.08
N VAL A 111 13.20 7.20 -14.62
CA VAL A 111 12.56 5.91 -14.95
C VAL A 111 12.03 5.97 -16.38
N ASP A 112 12.47 5.04 -17.21
CA ASP A 112 12.01 4.94 -18.60
C ASP A 112 10.49 4.67 -18.66
N ASN A 113 9.84 5.19 -19.69
CA ASN A 113 8.45 4.87 -19.96
C ASN A 113 8.38 3.40 -20.42
N VAL A 114 7.71 2.55 -19.63
CA VAL A 114 7.40 1.16 -19.97
C VAL A 114 5.97 1.07 -20.51
#